data_AF-A0A8H9C9W6-F1
#
_entry.id   AF-A0A8H9C9W6-F1
#
_cell.length_a   1.000
_cell.length_b   1.000
_cell.length_c   1.000
_cell.angle_alpha   90.00
_cell.angle_beta   90.00
_cell.angle_gamma   90.00
#
_symmetry.space_group_name_H-M   'P 1'
#
loop_
_entity.id
_entity.type
_entity.pdbx_description
1 polymer ?
#
loop_
_entity_poly.entity_id
_entity_poly.type
_entity_poly.pdbx_seq_one_letter_code
_entity_poly.pdbx_strand_id
1 'polypeptide(L)'
;MPFRPFGALRALLPERWARRHPVVPVVRLSGAIGAVSPLRAGLSLGACAPALERAFGMKGIRAVAIVINSPGGSAAQSHLIFHRIRALAAEAEVPVLAFVEDVAASGGYMIACAADEIFCDPASLVGSIGVVSAGFGFTGLIERLGVERRVHTAGKAKAMLDPFRPENPDDVARLKTIQADVQAMFTDLVRSRRPALTGDPDELFSGAVWTGRQGLALGLVDGHGDVRSILRARFGDTVRLPLIEQARGGLLARLLRRREPGAVGIAAIEGALATLDERAAFARYGL
;
A
#
# COMPACT_ATOMS: atom_id res chain seq x y z
N MET A 1 -23.11 33.89 46.56
CA MET A 1 -21.94 33.07 46.18
C MET A 1 -21.49 33.47 44.78
N PRO A 2 -20.31 34.08 44.59
CA PRO A 2 -19.74 34.25 43.26
C PRO A 2 -18.65 33.19 42.98
N PHE A 3 -18.64 32.77 41.72
CA PHE A 3 -17.72 31.82 41.10
C PHE A 3 -16.24 32.20 41.30
N ARG A 4 -15.41 31.20 41.65
CA ARG A 4 -13.94 31.28 41.62
C ARG A 4 -13.45 30.95 40.19
N PRO A 5 -12.58 31.76 39.55
CA PRO A 5 -11.97 31.39 38.30
C PRO A 5 -10.76 30.47 38.57
N PHE A 6 -10.77 29.25 38.03
CA PHE A 6 -9.59 28.38 37.92
C PHE A 6 -8.64 28.89 36.81
N GLY A 7 -8.14 30.12 36.96
CA GLY A 7 -7.36 30.82 35.95
C GLY A 7 -5.86 31.01 36.27
N ALA A 8 -5.33 30.40 37.33
CA ALA A 8 -4.01 30.80 37.86
C ALA A 8 -3.00 29.67 38.11
N LEU A 9 -3.19 28.46 37.54
CA LEU A 9 -2.23 27.35 37.71
C LEU A 9 -1.41 27.03 36.46
N ARG A 10 -1.71 27.65 35.30
CA ARG A 10 -0.97 27.45 34.05
C ARG A 10 0.29 28.31 33.93
N ALA A 11 0.40 29.37 34.74
CA ALA A 11 1.50 30.34 34.70
C ALA A 11 2.75 29.92 35.52
N LEU A 12 2.69 28.78 36.22
CA LEU A 12 3.77 28.29 37.11
C LEU A 12 4.53 27.09 36.55
N LEU A 13 4.21 26.62 35.34
CA LEU A 13 4.97 25.56 34.70
C LEU A 13 6.20 26.17 34.00
N PRO A 14 7.43 25.70 34.31
CA PRO A 14 8.64 26.17 33.64
C PRO A 14 8.47 26.08 32.12
N GLU A 15 8.93 27.07 31.34
CA GLU A 15 8.86 27.05 29.86
C GLU A 15 9.41 25.75 29.25
N ARG A 16 10.35 25.10 29.96
CA ARG A 16 10.93 23.79 29.62
C ARG A 16 9.92 22.64 29.60
N TRP A 17 8.82 22.75 30.34
CA TRP A 17 7.70 21.79 30.40
C TRP A 17 6.54 22.19 29.48
N ALA A 18 6.51 23.45 29.02
CA ALA A 18 5.47 24.00 28.14
C ALA A 18 5.72 23.73 26.65
N ARG A 19 6.95 23.39 26.23
CA ARG A 19 7.26 23.03 24.84
C ARG A 19 6.81 21.61 24.53
N ARG A 20 5.53 21.43 24.21
CA ARG A 20 5.06 20.22 23.53
C ARG A 20 5.67 20.20 22.13
N HIS A 21 6.72 19.41 21.96
CA HIS A 21 7.28 19.11 20.64
C HIS A 21 6.17 18.57 19.72
N PRO A 22 6.02 19.11 18.51
CA PRO A 22 5.09 18.56 17.52
C PRO A 22 5.35 17.06 17.32
N VAL A 23 4.28 16.28 17.20
CA VAL A 23 4.39 14.83 16.97
C VAL A 23 3.73 14.49 15.64
N VAL A 24 4.46 13.75 14.80
CA VAL A 24 3.95 13.20 13.55
C VAL A 24 4.33 11.71 13.50
N PRO A 25 3.43 10.79 13.86
CA PRO A 25 3.70 9.37 13.72
C PRO A 25 3.96 8.99 12.27
N VAL A 26 4.93 8.09 12.08
CA VAL A 26 5.36 7.60 10.79
C VAL A 26 4.98 6.13 10.67
N VAL A 27 4.06 5.80 9.78
CA VAL A 27 3.67 4.41 9.47
C VAL A 27 4.40 3.95 8.22
N ARG A 28 5.10 2.81 8.27
CA ARG A 28 5.73 2.21 7.08
C ARG A 28 4.85 1.12 6.47
N LEU A 29 4.53 1.28 5.20
CA LEU A 29 3.81 0.31 4.36
C LEU A 29 4.74 -0.14 3.23
N SER A 30 5.38 -1.30 3.40
CA SER A 30 6.36 -1.82 2.45
C SER A 30 6.04 -3.26 2.04
N GLY A 31 6.22 -3.56 0.75
CA GLY A 31 6.00 -4.88 0.16
C GLY A 31 4.79 -4.94 -0.77
N ALA A 32 4.58 -6.12 -1.37
CA ALA A 32 3.45 -6.38 -2.25
C ALA A 32 2.11 -6.43 -1.48
N ILE A 33 1.04 -5.99 -2.12
CA ILE A 33 -0.30 -5.88 -1.53
C ILE A 33 -1.11 -7.15 -1.81
N GLY A 34 -1.68 -7.76 -0.77
CA GLY A 34 -2.48 -8.98 -0.85
C GLY A 34 -1.68 -10.28 -0.94
N ALA A 35 -0.35 -10.22 -1.10
CA ALA A 35 0.52 -11.38 -1.02
C ALA A 35 0.69 -11.81 0.44
N VAL A 36 -0.18 -12.71 0.91
CA VAL A 36 -0.10 -13.26 2.28
C VAL A 36 0.50 -14.66 2.24
N SER A 37 1.73 -14.78 2.74
CA SER A 37 2.35 -16.07 3.07
C SER A 37 2.23 -16.32 4.58
N PRO A 38 2.13 -17.58 5.05
CA PRO A 38 2.14 -17.92 6.47
C PRO A 38 3.35 -17.35 7.24
N LEU A 39 4.42 -16.95 6.56
CA LEU A 39 5.66 -16.45 7.15
C LEU A 39 5.90 -14.96 6.95
N ARG A 40 5.20 -14.34 6.00
CA ARG A 40 5.35 -12.93 5.68
C ARG A 40 3.99 -12.37 5.33
N ALA A 41 3.48 -11.51 6.19
CA ALA A 41 2.33 -10.70 5.88
C ALA A 41 2.77 -9.63 4.87
N GLY A 42 2.40 -9.78 3.60
CA GLY A 42 2.34 -8.64 2.69
C GLY A 42 1.29 -7.63 3.16
N LEU A 43 1.14 -6.55 2.43
CA LEU A 43 0.22 -5.48 2.83
C LEU A 43 -1.23 -5.97 2.68
N SER A 44 -1.97 -6.00 3.78
CA SER A 44 -3.41 -6.23 3.82
C SER A 44 -4.05 -5.28 4.82
N LEU A 45 -5.35 -5.03 4.72
CA LEU A 45 -6.06 -4.21 5.69
C LEU A 45 -5.85 -4.74 7.12
N GLY A 46 -5.95 -6.06 7.32
CA GLY A 46 -5.76 -6.69 8.63
C GLY A 46 -4.36 -6.49 9.21
N ALA A 47 -3.32 -6.48 8.36
CA ALA A 47 -1.94 -6.22 8.80
C ALA A 47 -1.67 -4.73 9.07
N CYS A 48 -2.28 -3.84 8.29
CA CYS A 48 -2.04 -2.40 8.37
C CYS A 48 -2.88 -1.72 9.46
N ALA A 49 -4.12 -2.17 9.68
CA ALA A 49 -5.08 -1.49 10.55
C ALA A 49 -4.56 -1.23 11.98
N PRO A 50 -3.92 -2.17 12.70
CA PRO A 50 -3.44 -1.91 14.05
C PRO A 50 -2.34 -0.84 14.13
N ALA A 51 -1.50 -0.73 13.09
CA ALA A 51 -0.47 0.30 13.02
C ALA A 51 -1.08 1.67 12.69
N LEU A 52 -2.02 1.71 11.75
CA LEU A 52 -2.77 2.92 11.39
C LEU A 52 -3.58 3.45 12.59
N GLU A 53 -4.36 2.60 13.25
CA GLU A 53 -5.15 2.96 14.44
C GLU A 53 -4.27 3.53 15.56
N ARG A 54 -3.11 2.91 15.78
CA ARG A 54 -2.15 3.42 16.76
C ARG A 54 -1.62 4.80 16.38
N ALA A 55 -1.33 5.03 15.10
CA ALA A 55 -0.84 6.32 14.61
C ALA A 55 -1.87 7.42 14.82
N PHE A 56 -3.09 7.22 14.32
CA PHE A 56 -4.17 8.20 14.41
C PHE A 56 -4.70 8.37 15.84
N GLY A 57 -4.57 7.35 16.70
CA GLY A 57 -4.96 7.42 18.12
C GLY A 57 -3.98 8.15 19.04
N MET A 58 -2.82 8.62 18.53
CA MET A 58 -1.86 9.36 19.34
C MET A 58 -2.36 10.77 19.69
N LYS A 59 -2.25 11.16 20.96
CA LYS A 59 -2.72 12.47 21.43
C LYS A 59 -1.83 13.61 20.94
N GLY A 60 -2.45 14.67 20.42
CA GLY A 60 -1.76 15.92 20.07
C GLY A 60 -0.85 15.82 18.85
N ILE A 61 -1.11 14.86 17.95
CA ILE A 61 -0.41 14.77 16.66
C ILE A 61 -0.81 15.93 15.75
N ARG A 62 0.12 16.32 14.86
CA ARG A 62 -0.10 17.39 13.88
C ARG A 62 -0.44 16.89 12.48
N ALA A 63 -0.05 15.65 12.19
CA ALA A 63 -0.25 14.95 10.93
C ALA A 63 0.02 13.46 11.16
N VAL A 64 -0.32 12.61 10.19
CA VAL A 64 0.22 11.25 10.08
C VAL A 64 1.05 11.15 8.81
N ALA A 65 2.28 10.66 8.93
CA ALA A 65 3.13 10.38 7.78
C ALA A 65 3.05 8.88 7.42
N ILE A 66 2.86 8.58 6.14
CA ILE A 66 2.81 7.21 5.64
C ILE A 66 3.94 7.04 4.62
N VAL A 67 4.93 6.24 4.98
CA VAL A 67 6.04 5.89 4.08
C VAL A 67 5.64 4.66 3.28
N ILE A 68 5.68 4.75 1.96
CA ILE A 68 5.21 3.73 1.02
C ILE A 68 6.39 3.23 0.18
N ASN A 69 6.57 1.91 0.15
CA ASN A 69 7.47 1.25 -0.77
C ASN A 69 6.83 -0.04 -1.30
N SER A 70 6.02 0.08 -2.35
CA SER A 70 5.16 -1.00 -2.83
C SER A 70 5.05 -1.03 -4.37
N PRO A 71 5.26 -2.22 -4.99
CA PRO A 71 5.06 -2.44 -6.42
C PRO A 71 3.57 -2.56 -6.80
N GLY A 72 2.66 -2.52 -5.80
CA GLY A 72 1.24 -2.77 -5.97
C GLY A 72 0.82 -4.16 -5.54
N GLY A 73 -0.28 -4.65 -6.12
CA GLY A 73 -0.85 -5.97 -5.81
C GLY A 73 -2.38 -5.97 -5.90
N SER A 74 -3.04 -6.61 -4.93
CA SER A 74 -4.50 -6.75 -4.88
C SER A 74 -5.20 -5.38 -4.90
N ALA A 75 -6.02 -5.14 -5.93
CA ALA A 75 -6.86 -3.94 -6.04
C ALA A 75 -7.80 -3.78 -4.84
N ALA A 76 -8.44 -4.88 -4.40
CA ALA A 76 -9.35 -4.87 -3.26
C ALA A 76 -8.64 -4.49 -1.95
N GLN A 77 -7.48 -5.09 -1.65
CA GLN A 77 -6.73 -4.75 -0.44
C GLN A 77 -6.19 -3.31 -0.48
N SER A 78 -5.75 -2.84 -1.65
CA SER A 78 -5.30 -1.46 -1.84
C SER A 78 -6.43 -0.46 -1.54
N HIS A 79 -7.63 -0.72 -2.08
CA HIS A 79 -8.80 0.11 -1.87
C HIS A 79 -9.29 0.09 -0.41
N LEU A 80 -9.26 -1.07 0.25
CA LEU A 80 -9.58 -1.20 1.67
C LEU A 80 -8.61 -0.41 2.57
N ILE A 81 -7.31 -0.47 2.28
CA ILE A 81 -6.30 0.31 3.01
C ILE A 81 -6.48 1.80 2.77
N PHE A 82 -6.73 2.22 1.52
CA PHE A 82 -7.05 3.60 1.16
C PHE A 82 -8.21 4.14 2.01
N HIS A 83 -9.35 3.42 2.03
CA HIS A 83 -10.53 3.85 2.79
C HIS A 83 -10.27 3.88 4.28
N ARG A 84 -9.50 2.94 4.83
CA ARG A 84 -9.16 2.95 6.25
C ARG A 84 -8.33 4.17 6.63
N ILE A 85 -7.34 4.55 5.80
CA ILE A 85 -6.55 5.76 6.01
C ILE A 85 -7.45 7.00 5.97
N ARG A 86 -8.34 7.10 4.97
CA ARG A 86 -9.27 8.26 4.86
C ARG A 86 -10.24 8.34 6.02
N ALA A 87 -10.81 7.22 6.46
CA ALA A 87 -11.70 7.17 7.62
C ALA A 87 -10.99 7.65 8.89
N LEU A 88 -9.79 7.13 9.17
CA LEU A 88 -9.01 7.53 10.33
C LEU A 88 -8.55 8.99 10.28
N ALA A 89 -8.20 9.50 9.10
CA ALA A 89 -7.87 10.91 8.91
C ALA A 89 -9.05 11.83 9.19
N ALA A 90 -10.25 11.45 8.74
CA ALA A 90 -11.47 12.18 9.02
C ALA A 90 -11.84 12.15 10.51
N GLU A 91 -11.73 10.98 11.17
CA GLU A 91 -11.98 10.83 12.61
C GLU A 91 -11.01 11.64 13.48
N ALA A 92 -9.73 11.72 13.07
CA ALA A 92 -8.69 12.42 13.80
C ALA A 92 -8.55 13.91 13.42
N GLU A 93 -9.18 14.35 12.33
CA GLU A 93 -9.10 15.70 11.77
C GLU A 93 -7.64 16.19 11.58
N VAL A 94 -6.76 15.29 11.11
CA VAL A 94 -5.35 15.61 10.83
C VAL A 94 -4.97 15.29 9.39
N PRO A 95 -4.07 16.08 8.79
CA PRO A 95 -3.58 15.81 7.44
C PRO A 95 -2.75 14.53 7.39
N VAL A 96 -2.82 13.85 6.24
CA VAL A 96 -2.01 12.69 5.93
C VAL A 96 -0.99 13.05 4.87
N LEU A 97 0.28 12.72 5.12
CA LEU A 97 1.39 12.97 4.21
C LEU A 97 1.99 11.64 3.76
N ALA A 98 1.94 11.33 2.46
CA ALA A 98 2.58 10.15 1.90
C ALA A 98 4.03 10.47 1.49
N PHE A 99 4.93 9.53 1.72
CA PHE A 99 6.33 9.59 1.31
C PHE A 99 6.66 8.30 0.56
N VAL A 100 6.86 8.42 -0.75
CA VAL A 100 7.28 7.29 -1.60
C VAL A 100 8.79 7.12 -1.47
N GLU A 101 9.23 5.91 -1.12
CA GLU A 101 10.65 5.52 -1.20
C GLU A 101 10.98 5.10 -2.64
N ASP A 102 11.34 3.84 -2.88
CA ASP A 102 11.75 3.40 -4.23
C ASP A 102 10.57 3.41 -5.21
N VAL A 103 9.42 2.90 -4.78
CA VAL A 103 8.24 2.76 -5.64
C VAL A 103 6.91 2.89 -4.89
N ALA A 104 5.95 3.56 -5.50
CA ALA A 104 4.53 3.47 -5.18
C ALA A 104 3.76 3.34 -6.50
N ALA A 105 3.62 2.10 -6.97
CA ALA A 105 3.03 1.77 -8.25
C ALA A 105 1.74 0.95 -8.09
N SER A 106 0.79 1.10 -9.02
CA SER A 106 -0.49 0.39 -9.04
C SER A 106 -1.22 0.53 -7.69
N GLY A 107 -1.53 -0.57 -7.01
CA GLY A 107 -2.11 -0.54 -5.66
C GLY A 107 -1.33 0.29 -4.63
N GLY A 108 0.00 0.40 -4.76
CA GLY A 108 0.83 1.26 -3.92
C GLY A 108 0.53 2.74 -4.15
N TYR A 109 0.35 3.14 -5.42
CA TYR A 109 -0.06 4.49 -5.78
C TYR A 109 -1.50 4.78 -5.32
N MET A 110 -2.41 3.80 -5.41
CA MET A 110 -3.76 3.90 -4.86
C MET A 110 -3.74 4.23 -3.36
N ILE A 111 -2.88 3.56 -2.58
CA ILE A 111 -2.69 3.87 -1.15
C ILE A 111 -2.10 5.27 -0.96
N ALA A 112 -1.12 5.68 -1.78
CA ALA A 112 -0.53 7.01 -1.72
C ALA A 112 -1.58 8.12 -1.93
N CYS A 113 -2.55 7.92 -2.83
CA CYS A 113 -3.67 8.84 -3.05
C CYS A 113 -4.59 9.03 -1.83
N ALA A 114 -4.48 8.19 -0.79
CA ALA A 114 -5.18 8.42 0.47
C ALA A 114 -4.63 9.63 1.24
N ALA A 115 -3.37 10.01 0.98
CA ALA A 115 -2.77 11.19 1.56
C ALA A 115 -3.36 12.48 0.98
N ASP A 116 -3.21 13.58 1.71
CA ASP A 116 -3.53 14.93 1.24
C ASP A 116 -2.38 15.50 0.41
N GLU A 117 -1.15 15.09 0.70
CA GLU A 117 0.04 15.39 -0.09
C GLU A 117 0.94 14.15 -0.24
N ILE A 118 1.56 13.99 -1.42
CA ILE A 118 2.48 12.91 -1.76
C ILE A 118 3.86 13.52 -2.09
N PHE A 119 4.88 13.08 -1.36
CA PHE A 119 6.27 13.43 -1.57
C PHE A 119 7.07 12.20 -2.02
N CYS A 120 8.12 12.41 -2.80
CA CYS A 120 9.00 11.33 -3.26
C CYS A 120 10.41 11.82 -3.57
N ASP A 121 11.36 10.91 -3.78
CA ASP A 121 12.63 11.26 -4.41
C ASP A 121 12.41 11.49 -5.92
N PRO A 122 13.18 12.37 -6.59
CA PRO A 122 13.07 12.55 -8.04
C PRO A 122 13.25 11.26 -8.85
N ALA A 123 13.95 10.25 -8.32
CA ALA A 123 14.18 8.94 -8.93
C ALA A 123 13.16 7.86 -8.49
N SER A 124 12.31 8.14 -7.48
CA SER A 124 11.22 7.25 -7.09
C SER A 124 10.31 6.94 -8.27
N LEU A 125 9.67 5.78 -8.27
CA LEU A 125 8.71 5.40 -9.30
C LEU A 125 7.28 5.50 -8.78
N VAL A 126 6.42 6.21 -9.51
CA VAL A 126 5.02 6.43 -9.17
C VAL A 126 4.09 6.12 -10.34
N GLY A 127 2.80 5.97 -10.06
CA GLY A 127 1.78 5.72 -11.08
C GLY A 127 1.51 4.24 -11.26
N SER A 128 1.71 3.70 -12.47
CA SER A 128 1.20 2.38 -12.89
C SER A 128 -0.30 2.26 -12.66
N ILE A 129 -1.06 3.29 -13.07
CA ILE A 129 -2.50 3.36 -12.87
C ILE A 129 -3.18 2.47 -13.91
N GLY A 130 -3.31 1.19 -13.56
CA GLY A 130 -3.69 0.12 -14.46
C GLY A 130 -4.10 -1.14 -13.70
N VAL A 131 -4.89 -1.98 -14.35
CA VAL A 131 -5.26 -3.32 -13.87
C VAL A 131 -4.71 -4.37 -14.82
N VAL A 132 -4.07 -5.40 -14.27
CA VAL A 132 -3.53 -6.52 -15.05
C VAL A 132 -3.97 -7.84 -14.43
N SER A 133 -4.21 -8.83 -15.30
CA SER A 133 -4.29 -10.24 -14.95
C SER A 133 -3.26 -10.96 -15.80
N ALA A 134 -2.44 -11.80 -15.17
CA ALA A 134 -1.36 -12.51 -15.84
C ALA A 134 -1.33 -13.96 -15.36
N GLY A 135 -0.98 -14.86 -16.26
CA GLY A 135 -0.87 -16.30 -16.01
C GLY A 135 -0.18 -16.99 -17.18
N PHE A 136 0.02 -18.30 -17.06
CA PHE A 136 0.63 -19.12 -18.10
C PHE A 136 -0.39 -20.11 -18.67
N GLY A 137 -0.29 -20.39 -19.96
CA GLY A 137 -0.94 -21.54 -20.59
C GLY A 137 0.00 -22.74 -20.64
N PHE A 138 -0.47 -23.91 -20.20
CA PHE A 138 0.29 -25.16 -20.12
C PHE A 138 -0.23 -26.26 -21.06
N THR A 139 -1.18 -25.96 -21.95
CA THR A 139 -1.80 -26.95 -22.85
C THR A 139 -0.78 -27.77 -23.64
N GLY A 140 0.20 -27.12 -24.29
CA GLY A 140 1.24 -27.84 -25.04
C GLY A 140 2.23 -28.62 -24.17
N LEU A 141 2.40 -28.23 -22.90
CA LEU A 141 3.26 -28.97 -21.96
C LEU A 141 2.59 -30.27 -21.53
N ILE A 142 1.32 -30.22 -21.14
CA ILE A 142 0.59 -31.40 -20.67
C ILE A 142 0.37 -32.41 -21.80
N GLU A 143 0.16 -31.94 -23.03
CA GLU A 143 0.04 -32.80 -24.21
C GLU A 143 1.33 -33.60 -24.45
N ARG A 144 2.50 -32.93 -24.41
CA ARG A 144 3.81 -33.58 -24.57
C ARG A 144 4.12 -34.60 -23.48
N LEU A 145 3.58 -34.41 -22.28
CA LEU A 145 3.76 -35.31 -21.15
C LEU A 145 2.69 -36.42 -21.07
N GLY A 146 1.73 -36.45 -22.00
CA GLY A 146 0.64 -37.42 -21.99
C GLY A 146 -0.35 -37.23 -20.83
N VAL A 147 -0.43 -36.02 -20.26
CA VAL A 147 -1.32 -35.71 -19.14
C VAL A 147 -2.68 -35.27 -19.65
N GLU A 148 -3.73 -36.01 -19.29
CA GLU A 148 -5.12 -35.70 -19.66
C GLU A 148 -5.79 -34.78 -18.63
N ARG A 149 -6.25 -33.60 -19.06
CA ARG A 149 -6.98 -32.65 -18.22
C ARG A 149 -8.50 -32.96 -18.24
N ARG A 150 -9.04 -33.47 -17.12
CA ARG A 150 -10.49 -33.70 -16.94
C ARG A 150 -11.14 -32.66 -16.03
N VAL A 151 -12.16 -31.96 -16.53
CA VAL A 151 -12.87 -30.88 -15.79
C VAL A 151 -14.37 -31.12 -15.83
N HIS A 152 -14.99 -31.12 -14.64
CA HIS A 152 -16.44 -31.18 -14.49
C HIS A 152 -16.89 -29.98 -13.64
N THR A 153 -17.77 -29.13 -14.18
CA THR A 153 -18.19 -27.88 -13.52
C THR A 153 -19.71 -27.72 -13.54
N ALA A 154 -20.25 -27.19 -12.44
CA ALA A 154 -21.62 -26.66 -12.41
C ALA A 154 -21.61 -25.17 -12.72
N GLY A 155 -22.03 -24.79 -13.93
CA GLY A 155 -22.11 -23.39 -14.39
C GLY A 155 -21.06 -23.02 -15.44
N LYS A 156 -21.48 -22.24 -16.45
CA LYS A 156 -20.71 -21.99 -17.68
C LYS A 156 -19.36 -21.28 -17.45
N ALA A 157 -19.22 -20.48 -16.40
CA ALA A 157 -18.02 -19.68 -16.13
C ALA A 157 -17.09 -20.28 -15.05
N LYS A 158 -17.36 -21.49 -14.56
CA LYS A 158 -16.65 -22.07 -13.39
C LYS A 158 -15.29 -22.72 -13.72
N ALA A 159 -14.89 -22.72 -14.99
CA ALA A 159 -13.55 -23.09 -15.45
C ALA A 159 -12.93 -21.99 -16.34
N MET A 160 -13.40 -20.74 -16.20
CA MET A 160 -12.82 -19.59 -16.88
C MET A 160 -11.34 -19.46 -16.50
N LEU A 161 -10.48 -19.16 -17.47
CA LEU A 161 -9.04 -18.97 -17.27
C LEU A 161 -8.30 -20.23 -16.73
N ASP A 162 -8.80 -21.43 -17.00
CA ASP A 162 -8.06 -22.67 -16.70
C ASP A 162 -6.76 -22.71 -17.53
N PRO A 163 -5.57 -22.70 -16.90
CA PRO A 163 -4.29 -22.62 -17.61
C PRO A 163 -3.97 -23.88 -18.42
N PHE A 164 -4.72 -24.98 -18.22
CA PHE A 164 -4.53 -26.23 -18.93
C PHE A 164 -5.43 -26.38 -20.16
N ARG A 165 -6.26 -25.37 -20.47
CA ARG A 165 -7.13 -25.35 -21.66
C ARG A 165 -6.69 -24.25 -22.63
N PRO A 166 -6.96 -24.40 -23.94
CA PRO A 166 -6.88 -23.29 -24.86
C PRO A 166 -7.74 -22.12 -24.37
N GLU A 167 -7.25 -20.90 -24.58
CA GLU A 167 -7.96 -19.69 -24.18
C GLU A 167 -9.27 -19.55 -24.96
N ASN A 168 -10.35 -19.24 -24.24
CA ASN A 168 -11.68 -19.04 -24.83
C ASN A 168 -11.92 -17.53 -25.04
N PRO A 169 -12.22 -17.06 -26.27
CA PRO A 169 -12.49 -15.65 -26.55
C PRO A 169 -13.61 -15.04 -25.70
N ASP A 170 -14.65 -15.80 -25.36
CA ASP A 170 -15.76 -15.32 -24.52
C ASP A 170 -15.31 -15.08 -23.07
N ASP A 171 -14.43 -15.94 -22.56
CA ASP A 171 -13.84 -15.82 -21.23
C ASP A 171 -12.89 -14.62 -21.16
N VAL A 172 -12.12 -14.37 -22.22
CA VAL A 172 -11.26 -13.18 -22.36
C VAL A 172 -12.11 -11.91 -22.43
N ALA A 173 -13.17 -11.89 -23.22
CA ALA A 173 -14.08 -10.74 -23.30
C ALA A 173 -14.67 -10.44 -21.91
N ARG A 174 -15.10 -11.47 -21.18
CA ARG A 174 -15.60 -11.33 -19.80
C ARG A 174 -14.53 -10.79 -18.85
N LEU A 175 -13.29 -11.28 -18.92
CA LEU A 175 -12.18 -10.79 -18.11
C LEU A 175 -11.90 -9.30 -18.40
N LYS A 176 -11.89 -8.91 -19.67
CA LYS A 176 -11.70 -7.50 -20.07
C LYS A 176 -12.79 -6.59 -19.51
N THR A 177 -14.04 -7.03 -19.48
CA THR A 177 -15.14 -6.27 -18.83
C THR A 177 -14.88 -6.06 -17.34
N ILE A 178 -14.43 -7.10 -16.63
CA ILE A 178 -14.07 -7.00 -15.20
C ILE A 178 -12.90 -6.04 -15.00
N GLN A 179 -11.87 -6.13 -15.85
CA GLN A 179 -10.72 -5.24 -15.79
C GLN A 179 -11.10 -3.78 -16.05
N ALA A 180 -11.99 -3.52 -17.02
CA ALA A 180 -12.48 -2.18 -17.34
C ALA A 180 -13.24 -1.56 -16.17
N ASP A 181 -14.07 -2.34 -15.47
CA ASP A 181 -14.80 -1.88 -14.28
C ASP A 181 -13.84 -1.48 -13.14
N VAL A 182 -12.85 -2.33 -12.84
CA VAL A 182 -11.84 -2.02 -11.82
C VAL A 182 -10.95 -0.85 -12.25
N GLN A 183 -10.63 -0.72 -13.55
CA GLN A 183 -9.87 0.39 -14.11
C GLN A 183 -10.62 1.72 -13.95
N ALA A 184 -11.93 1.73 -14.22
CA ALA A 184 -12.77 2.92 -14.06
C ALA A 184 -12.78 3.39 -12.60
N MET A 185 -12.99 2.46 -11.65
CA MET A 185 -12.92 2.76 -10.22
C MET A 185 -11.57 3.37 -9.81
N PHE A 186 -10.46 2.81 -10.31
CA PHE A 186 -9.14 3.33 -9.98
C PHE A 186 -8.89 4.72 -10.61
N THR A 187 -9.32 4.92 -11.85
CA THR A 187 -9.25 6.21 -12.55
C THR A 187 -10.01 7.29 -11.79
N ASP A 188 -11.23 7.01 -11.39
CA ASP A 188 -12.08 7.94 -10.65
C ASP A 188 -11.50 8.27 -9.28
N LEU A 189 -10.96 7.27 -8.57
CA LEU A 189 -10.26 7.48 -7.31
C LEU A 189 -9.08 8.44 -7.49
N VAL A 190 -8.22 8.20 -8.48
CA VAL A 190 -7.05 9.03 -8.72
C VAL A 190 -7.47 10.45 -9.10
N ARG A 191 -8.43 10.63 -10.02
CA ARG A 191 -8.95 11.95 -10.40
C ARG A 191 -9.52 12.72 -9.22
N SER A 192 -10.25 12.05 -8.33
CA SER A 192 -10.85 12.70 -7.15
C SER A 192 -9.80 13.17 -6.13
N ARG A 193 -8.63 12.51 -6.07
CA ARG A 193 -7.57 12.80 -5.12
C ARG A 193 -6.45 13.66 -5.69
N ARG A 194 -6.32 13.71 -7.01
CA ARG A 194 -5.30 14.47 -7.74
C ARG A 194 -5.97 15.46 -8.70
N PRO A 195 -6.58 16.55 -8.21
CA PRO A 195 -7.24 17.54 -9.08
C PRO A 195 -6.26 18.32 -9.97
N ALA A 196 -4.97 18.28 -9.67
CA ALA A 196 -3.90 18.96 -10.40
C ALA A 196 -3.27 18.10 -11.53
N LEU A 197 -3.92 17.02 -11.97
CA LEU A 197 -3.42 16.21 -13.09
C LEU A 197 -3.45 17.03 -14.39
N THR A 198 -2.35 17.02 -15.12
CA THR A 198 -2.14 17.87 -16.31
C THR A 198 -1.76 17.11 -17.58
N GLY A 199 -1.51 15.80 -17.50
CA GLY A 199 -1.15 14.94 -18.63
C GLY A 199 -2.34 14.41 -19.43
N ASP A 200 -2.05 13.78 -20.57
CA ASP A 200 -3.04 13.05 -21.37
C ASP A 200 -3.66 11.92 -20.54
N PRO A 201 -5.00 11.90 -20.32
CA PRO A 201 -5.67 10.81 -19.63
C PRO A 201 -5.35 9.43 -20.18
N ASP A 202 -5.22 9.28 -21.50
CA ASP A 202 -4.97 7.97 -22.12
C ASP A 202 -3.57 7.46 -21.76
N GLU A 203 -2.60 8.36 -21.58
CA GLU A 203 -1.26 8.03 -21.11
C GLU A 203 -1.24 7.81 -19.58
N LEU A 204 -1.86 8.72 -18.82
CA LEU A 204 -1.89 8.67 -17.34
C LEU A 204 -2.58 7.41 -16.80
N PHE A 205 -3.61 6.91 -17.49
CA PHE A 205 -4.38 5.74 -17.08
C PHE A 205 -4.06 4.48 -17.90
N SER A 206 -2.93 4.48 -18.64
CA SER A 206 -2.46 3.34 -19.43
C SER A 206 -1.81 2.22 -18.59
N GLY A 207 -1.43 2.52 -17.35
CA GLY A 207 -0.55 1.66 -16.54
C GLY A 207 0.94 1.97 -16.68
N ALA A 208 1.33 3.05 -17.35
CA ALA A 208 2.71 3.55 -17.39
C ALA A 208 3.22 3.96 -16.00
N VAL A 209 4.55 3.99 -15.85
CA VAL A 209 5.25 4.41 -14.62
C VAL A 209 6.01 5.68 -14.92
N TRP A 210 6.06 6.58 -13.94
CA TRP A 210 6.80 7.84 -14.04
C TRP A 210 7.80 7.95 -12.92
N THR A 211 8.95 8.55 -13.22
CA THR A 211 9.89 9.02 -12.18
C THR A 211 9.22 10.09 -11.33
N GLY A 212 9.67 10.29 -10.09
CA GLY A 212 9.16 11.35 -9.21
C GLY A 212 9.26 12.74 -9.84
N ARG A 213 10.28 12.97 -10.67
CA ARG A 213 10.42 14.21 -11.47
C ARG A 213 9.29 14.39 -12.48
N GLN A 214 8.99 13.36 -13.27
CA GLN A 214 7.87 13.38 -14.23
C GLN A 214 6.53 13.42 -13.48
N GLY A 215 6.41 12.67 -12.39
CA GLY A 215 5.21 12.65 -11.56
C GLY A 215 4.84 14.01 -11.01
N LEU A 216 5.82 14.84 -10.63
CA LEU A 216 5.55 16.21 -10.20
C LEU A 216 5.01 17.06 -11.35
N ALA A 217 5.61 16.97 -12.54
CA ALA A 217 5.15 17.71 -13.71
C ALA A 217 3.74 17.31 -14.17
N LEU A 218 3.36 16.04 -13.96
CA LEU A 218 2.06 15.46 -14.31
C LEU A 218 0.99 15.64 -13.21
N GLY A 219 1.35 16.15 -12.03
CA GLY A 219 0.46 16.27 -10.88
C GLY A 219 0.21 14.96 -10.12
N LEU A 220 1.00 13.91 -10.37
CA LEU A 220 0.93 12.64 -9.66
C LEU A 220 1.51 12.70 -8.24
N VAL A 221 2.41 13.65 -7.97
CA VAL A 221 2.96 13.94 -6.63
C VAL A 221 2.96 15.46 -6.41
N ASP A 222 3.13 15.90 -5.16
CA ASP A 222 3.07 17.31 -4.77
C ASP A 222 4.45 17.94 -4.54
N GLY A 223 5.48 17.12 -4.33
CA GLY A 223 6.83 17.63 -4.18
C GLY A 223 7.91 16.56 -4.06
N HIS A 224 9.15 17.03 -4.04
CA HIS A 224 10.31 16.18 -3.82
C HIS A 224 10.87 16.33 -2.41
N GLY A 225 11.30 15.23 -1.81
CA GLY A 225 11.99 15.24 -0.52
C GLY A 225 11.71 14.00 0.33
N ASP A 226 12.57 13.79 1.32
CA ASP A 226 12.43 12.71 2.29
C ASP A 226 11.55 13.10 3.49
N VAL A 227 11.05 12.08 4.18
CA VAL A 227 10.17 12.22 5.35
C VAL A 227 10.74 13.12 6.44
N ARG A 228 12.06 13.08 6.70
CA ARG A 228 12.66 13.84 7.79
C ARG A 228 12.79 15.31 7.39
N SER A 229 13.26 15.59 6.18
CA SER A 229 13.46 16.96 5.68
C SER A 229 12.13 17.71 5.57
N ILE A 230 11.12 17.10 4.95
CA ILE A 230 9.79 17.72 4.78
C ILE A 230 9.11 17.97 6.12
N LEU A 231 9.11 16.98 7.03
CA LEU A 231 8.43 17.13 8.32
C LEU A 231 9.13 18.13 9.24
N ARG A 232 10.47 18.25 9.19
CA ARG A 232 11.19 19.29 9.94
C ARG A 232 10.96 20.68 9.39
N ALA A 233 10.98 20.83 8.06
CA ALA A 233 10.67 22.10 7.43
C ALA A 233 9.25 22.58 7.80
N ARG A 234 8.28 21.66 7.86
CA ARG A 234 6.87 21.98 8.12
C ARG A 234 6.52 22.13 9.60
N PHE A 235 7.08 21.30 10.47
CA PHE A 235 6.71 21.22 11.89
C PHE A 235 7.83 21.62 12.85
N GLY A 236 8.97 22.10 12.32
CA GLY A 236 10.14 22.54 13.06
C GLY A 236 11.13 21.41 13.39
N ASP A 237 12.38 21.77 13.64
CA ASP A 237 13.49 20.82 13.87
C ASP A 237 13.31 19.89 15.06
N THR A 238 12.44 20.28 16.00
CA THR A 238 12.15 19.50 17.21
C THR A 238 10.98 18.53 17.07
N VAL A 239 10.40 18.40 15.86
CA VAL A 239 9.32 17.44 15.59
C VAL A 239 9.75 16.02 15.96
N ARG A 240 8.88 15.31 16.69
CA ARG A 240 9.05 13.91 17.04
C ARG A 240 8.37 13.04 16.00
N LEU A 241 9.12 12.06 15.49
CA LEU A 241 8.69 11.15 14.42
C LEU A 241 8.62 9.71 14.94
N PRO A 242 7.66 9.36 15.82
CA PRO A 242 7.56 8.00 16.33
C PRO A 242 7.23 7.05 15.18
N LEU A 243 8.14 6.11 14.92
CA LEU A 243 7.97 5.06 13.92
C LEU A 243 6.99 4.01 14.44
N ILE A 244 5.97 3.70 13.65
CA ILE A 244 4.96 2.69 13.92
C ILE A 244 5.06 1.63 12.84
N GLU A 245 5.65 0.50 13.22
CA GLU A 245 5.75 -0.66 12.34
C GLU A 245 4.49 -1.54 12.44
N GLN A 246 4.23 -2.26 11.35
CA GLN A 246 3.24 -3.33 11.34
C GLN A 246 3.64 -4.40 12.37
N ALA A 247 2.65 -4.98 13.03
CA ALA A 247 2.88 -6.08 13.95
C ALA A 247 3.43 -7.29 13.18
N ARG A 248 4.76 -7.48 13.21
CA ARG A 248 5.38 -8.72 12.74
C ARG A 248 5.01 -9.82 13.75
N GLY A 249 4.57 -10.98 13.24
CA GLY A 249 4.24 -12.13 14.08
C GLY A 249 5.34 -12.36 15.12
N GLY A 250 4.95 -12.32 16.41
CA GLY A 250 5.91 -12.24 17.52
C GLY A 250 6.92 -13.38 17.52
N LEU A 251 8.10 -13.14 18.08
CA LEU A 251 9.14 -14.16 18.30
C LEU A 251 8.58 -15.43 18.97
N LEU A 252 7.62 -15.27 19.89
CA LEU A 252 6.94 -16.38 20.55
C LEU A 252 6.10 -17.23 19.59
N ALA A 253 5.37 -16.60 18.66
CA ALA A 253 4.60 -17.30 17.63
C ALA A 253 5.54 -18.04 16.65
N ARG A 254 6.70 -17.45 16.32
CA ARG A 254 7.75 -18.11 15.52
C ARG A 254 8.41 -19.28 16.26
N LEU A 255 8.55 -19.20 17.58
CA LEU A 255 9.13 -20.25 18.41
C LEU A 255 8.15 -21.42 18.63
N LEU A 256 6.87 -21.13 18.87
CA LEU A 256 5.82 -22.14 19.05
C LEU A 256 5.56 -22.95 17.77
N ARG A 257 5.69 -22.32 16.59
CA ARG A 257 5.58 -23.01 15.29
C ARG A 257 6.77 -23.91 14.96
N ARG A 258 7.87 -23.79 15.72
CA ARG A 258 9.12 -24.54 15.54
C ARG A 258 9.09 -25.93 16.19
N ARG A 259 8.03 -26.26 16.93
CA ARG A 259 7.89 -27.49 17.73
C ARG A 259 7.31 -28.69 16.97
N GLU A 260 6.81 -28.49 15.75
CA GLU A 260 6.32 -29.56 14.87
C GLU A 260 7.49 -30.17 14.07
N PRO A 261 7.82 -31.47 14.22
CA PRO A 261 8.86 -32.12 13.43
C PRO A 261 8.45 -32.13 11.94
N GLY A 262 9.25 -31.50 11.08
CA GLY A 262 8.97 -31.33 9.64
C GLY A 262 8.47 -29.93 9.23
N ALA A 263 7.92 -29.15 10.18
CA ALA A 263 7.43 -27.80 9.90
C ALA A 263 8.54 -26.78 9.58
N VAL A 264 9.77 -27.03 10.03
CA VAL A 264 10.92 -26.15 9.75
C VAL A 264 11.30 -26.17 8.27
N GLY A 265 11.24 -27.33 7.62
CA GLY A 265 11.57 -27.47 6.18
C GLY A 265 10.53 -26.80 5.29
N ILE A 266 9.24 -27.08 5.55
CA ILE A 266 8.12 -26.47 4.80
C ILE A 266 8.11 -24.95 4.99
N ALA A 267 8.30 -24.48 6.23
CA ALA A 267 8.39 -23.05 6.49
C ALA A 267 9.58 -22.40 5.77
N ALA A 268 10.77 -23.02 5.77
CA ALA A 268 11.90 -22.46 5.04
C ALA A 268 11.61 -22.31 3.53
N ILE A 269 10.93 -23.30 2.93
CA ILE A 269 10.54 -23.29 1.51
C ILE A 269 9.50 -22.20 1.24
N GLU A 270 8.42 -22.13 2.04
CA GLU A 270 7.39 -21.09 1.91
C GLU A 270 7.98 -19.67 2.04
N GLY A 271 8.93 -19.48 2.95
CA GLY A 271 9.61 -18.20 3.13
C GLY A 271 10.50 -17.81 1.95
N ALA A 272 11.18 -18.80 1.35
CA ALA A 272 11.98 -18.60 0.14
C ALA A 272 11.09 -18.22 -1.06
N LEU A 273 9.99 -18.95 -1.28
CA LEU A 273 9.03 -18.65 -2.35
C LEU A 273 8.44 -17.25 -2.22
N ALA A 274 8.00 -16.87 -1.02
CA ALA A 274 7.46 -15.52 -0.77
C ALA A 274 8.49 -14.41 -1.05
N THR A 275 9.78 -14.67 -0.78
CA THR A 275 10.85 -13.72 -1.08
C THR A 275 11.14 -13.61 -2.58
N LEU A 276 11.03 -14.72 -3.31
CA LEU A 276 11.15 -14.73 -4.77
C LEU A 276 10.00 -13.97 -5.42
N ASP A 277 8.77 -14.18 -4.97
CA ASP A 277 7.59 -13.46 -5.48
C ASP A 277 7.71 -11.95 -5.24
N GLU A 278 8.15 -11.55 -4.05
CA GLU A 278 8.38 -10.13 -3.72
C GLU A 278 9.49 -9.54 -4.60
N ARG A 279 10.63 -10.22 -4.73
CA ARG A 279 11.71 -9.77 -5.62
C ARG A 279 11.25 -9.67 -7.07
N ALA A 280 10.47 -10.64 -7.55
CA ALA A 280 9.91 -10.60 -8.90
C ALA A 280 8.97 -9.41 -9.09
N ALA A 281 8.18 -9.05 -8.08
CA ALA A 281 7.30 -7.88 -8.13
C ALA A 281 8.09 -6.56 -8.21
N PHE A 282 9.17 -6.43 -7.44
CA PHE A 282 10.06 -5.25 -7.48
C PHE A 282 10.92 -5.18 -8.74
N ALA A 283 11.39 -6.33 -9.24
CA ALA A 283 12.23 -6.42 -10.43
C ALA A 283 11.56 -5.87 -11.71
N ARG A 284 10.22 -5.87 -11.77
CA ARG A 284 9.46 -5.24 -12.87
C ARG A 284 9.71 -3.73 -12.99
N TYR A 285 10.20 -3.12 -11.93
CA TYR A 285 10.53 -1.70 -11.85
C TYR A 285 12.06 -1.46 -11.80
N GLY A 286 12.87 -2.50 -11.99
CA GLY A 286 14.34 -2.41 -11.93
C GLY A 286 14.90 -2.32 -10.49
N LEU A 287 14.13 -2.79 -9.50
CA LEU A 287 14.45 -2.76 -8.07
C LEU A 287 14.71 -4.16 -7.50
#